data_AF-A0A6B2RT45-F1
#
_entry.id   AF-A0A6B2RT45-F1
#
_cell.length_a   1.000
_cell.length_b   1.000
_cell.length_c   1.000
_cell.angle_alpha   90.00
_cell.angle_beta   90.00
_cell.angle_gamma   90.00
#
_symmetry.space_group_name_H-M   'P 1'
#
loop_
_entity.id
_entity.type
_entity.pdbx_description
1 polymer ?
#
loop_
_entity_poly.entity_id
_entity_poly.type
_entity_poly.pdbx_seq_one_letter_code
_entity_poly.pdbx_strand_id
1 'polypeptide(L)'
;MTSQPDSRSGAAADVAAGPLTTTYQVSGMTCGHCEGAVSEEISAIAGVTSVEAVSATGRVTVISSAALDDEAVRAAVDEAGYELAGRL
;
A
#
# COMPACT_ATOMS: atom_id res chain seq x y z
N MET A 1 -20.25 -15.69 -45.98
CA MET A 1 -18.85 -15.49 -46.40
C MET A 1 -18.23 -14.54 -45.41
N THR A 2 -17.37 -15.08 -44.53
CA THR A 2 -16.29 -14.40 -43.80
C THR A 2 -16.71 -13.20 -42.93
N SER A 3 -16.46 -13.17 -41.62
CA SER A 3 -15.67 -14.02 -40.77
C SER A 3 -16.16 -13.84 -39.35
N GLN A 4 -15.95 -14.89 -38.58
CA GLN A 4 -16.01 -14.94 -37.14
C GLN A 4 -14.82 -14.09 -36.55
N PRO A 5 -14.62 -14.09 -35.22
CA PRO A 5 -14.58 -12.95 -34.30
C PRO A 5 -13.13 -12.53 -33.95
N ASP A 6 -12.95 -11.90 -32.78
CA ASP A 6 -11.73 -11.81 -31.94
C ASP A 6 -11.13 -10.41 -31.75
N SER A 7 -11.38 -9.85 -30.56
CA SER A 7 -10.38 -9.12 -29.76
C SER A 7 -10.96 -8.94 -28.36
N ARG A 8 -10.97 -10.03 -27.58
CA ARG A 8 -11.05 -9.94 -26.12
C ARG A 8 -9.77 -9.24 -25.66
N SER A 9 -9.84 -7.93 -25.51
CA SER A 9 -8.79 -7.15 -24.88
C SER A 9 -8.82 -7.42 -23.37
N GLY A 10 -8.05 -8.44 -22.94
CA GLY A 10 -7.49 -8.60 -21.61
C GLY A 10 -8.44 -9.00 -20.48
N ALA A 11 -8.59 -10.31 -20.24
CA ALA A 11 -9.07 -10.83 -18.97
C ALA A 11 -7.93 -11.53 -18.22
N ALA A 12 -7.41 -10.83 -17.21
CA ALA A 12 -6.95 -11.31 -15.90
C ALA A 12 -6.25 -10.11 -15.23
N ALA A 13 -6.94 -9.34 -14.40
CA ALA A 13 -7.08 -9.70 -12.99
C ALA A 13 -8.45 -9.32 -12.42
N ASP A 14 -9.52 -9.89 -12.98
CA ASP A 14 -10.76 -10.04 -12.23
C ASP A 14 -10.72 -11.41 -11.52
N VAL A 15 -9.85 -11.48 -10.52
CA VAL A 15 -10.14 -12.29 -9.35
C VAL A 15 -10.45 -11.25 -8.30
N ALA A 16 -11.59 -11.34 -7.64
CA ALA A 16 -11.82 -10.59 -6.43
C ALA A 16 -10.71 -10.94 -5.42
N ALA A 17 -9.60 -10.23 -5.50
CA ALA A 17 -8.74 -10.03 -4.36
C ALA A 17 -9.60 -9.21 -3.42
N GLY A 18 -10.14 -9.86 -2.40
CA GLY A 18 -10.60 -9.12 -1.24
C GLY A 18 -9.50 -8.16 -0.76
N PRO A 19 -9.84 -7.17 0.07
CA PRO A 19 -8.86 -6.21 0.59
C PRO A 19 -7.57 -6.94 1.04
N LEU A 20 -6.45 -6.57 0.41
CA LEU A 20 -5.13 -7.10 0.75
C LEU A 20 -4.61 -6.31 1.94
N THR A 21 -4.34 -7.00 3.03
CA THR A 21 -3.73 -6.39 4.21
C THR A 21 -2.24 -6.68 4.20
N THR A 22 -1.43 -5.63 4.18
CA THR A 22 0.02 -5.71 4.32
C THR A 22 0.47 -4.94 5.54
N THR A 23 1.35 -5.54 6.34
CA THR A 23 1.88 -4.87 7.54
C THR A 23 3.35 -4.54 7.31
N TYR A 24 3.75 -3.37 7.78
CA TYR A 24 5.11 -2.87 7.70
C TYR A 24 5.60 -2.46 9.08
N GLN A 25 6.92 -2.52 9.24
CA GLN A 25 7.65 -1.95 10.36
C GLN A 25 8.31 -0.66 9.89
N VAL A 26 8.02 0.44 10.58
CA VAL A 26 8.61 1.76 10.37
C VAL A 26 9.39 2.15 11.61
N SER A 27 10.62 2.62 11.40
CA SER A 27 11.52 3.14 12.41
C SER A 27 11.40 4.67 12.50
N GLY A 28 11.56 5.22 13.71
CA GLY A 28 11.57 6.67 13.93
C GLY A 28 10.21 7.30 14.27
N MET A 29 9.10 6.55 14.25
CA MET A 29 7.80 7.03 14.72
C MET A 29 7.73 7.11 16.26
N THR A 30 8.47 8.03 16.88
CA THR A 30 8.56 8.14 18.35
C THR A 30 7.55 9.14 18.95
N CYS A 31 6.61 9.67 18.16
CA CYS A 31 5.68 10.72 18.56
C CYS A 31 4.28 10.51 17.96
N GLY A 32 3.21 11.00 18.62
CA GLY A 32 1.84 10.87 18.09
C GLY A 32 1.60 11.63 16.77
N HIS A 33 2.32 12.73 16.52
CA HIS A 33 2.27 13.43 15.23
C HIS A 33 2.86 12.62 14.07
N CYS A 34 3.66 11.60 14.39
CA CYS A 34 4.35 10.76 13.43
C CYS A 34 3.38 9.78 12.73
N GLU A 35 2.26 9.43 13.37
CA GLU A 35 1.26 8.50 12.82
C GLU A 35 0.50 9.11 11.65
N GLY A 36 0.10 10.38 11.78
CA GLY A 36 -0.63 11.12 10.76
C GLY A 36 0.20 11.31 9.49
N ALA A 37 1.43 11.78 9.63
CA ALA A 37 2.32 12.01 8.48
C ALA A 37 2.55 10.71 7.68
N VAL A 38 2.85 9.59 8.35
CA VAL A 38 3.08 8.31 7.66
C VAL A 38 1.81 7.77 7.01
N SER A 39 0.66 7.89 7.68
CA SER A 39 -0.60 7.41 7.11
C SER A 39 -1.05 8.24 5.91
N GLU A 40 -0.85 9.55 5.93
CA GLU A 40 -1.14 10.46 4.82
C GLU A 40 -0.32 10.12 3.57
N GLU A 41 1.00 9.99 3.70
CA GLU A 41 1.87 9.68 2.55
C GLU A 41 1.58 8.29 1.95
N ILE A 42 1.40 7.26 2.78
CA ILE A 42 1.09 5.90 2.29
C ILE A 42 -0.30 5.86 1.66
N SER A 43 -1.27 6.61 2.17
CA SER A 43 -2.62 6.66 1.59
C SER A 43 -2.66 7.27 0.18
N ALA A 44 -1.64 8.05 -0.20
CA ALA A 44 -1.51 8.60 -1.55
C ALA A 44 -1.09 7.55 -2.59
N ILE A 45 -0.59 6.38 -2.17
CA ILE A 45 -0.19 5.30 -3.06
C ILE A 45 -1.41 4.70 -3.76
N ALA A 46 -1.32 4.58 -5.08
CA ALA A 46 -2.40 4.02 -5.89
C ALA A 46 -2.80 2.61 -5.44
N GLY A 47 -4.09 2.42 -5.20
CA GLY A 47 -4.64 1.13 -4.74
C GLY A 47 -4.72 0.98 -3.23
N VAL A 48 -4.15 1.90 -2.45
CA VAL A 48 -4.39 1.95 -0.99
C VAL A 48 -5.81 2.41 -0.71
N THR A 49 -6.47 1.74 0.23
CA THR A 49 -7.85 2.04 0.65
C THR A 49 -7.95 2.40 2.12
N SER A 50 -7.02 1.95 2.95
CA SER A 50 -6.95 2.30 4.37
C SER A 50 -5.51 2.17 4.88
N VAL A 51 -5.09 3.05 5.79
CA VAL A 51 -3.80 2.97 6.47
C VAL A 51 -3.99 3.21 7.95
N GLU A 52 -3.45 2.31 8.76
CA GLU A 52 -3.46 2.38 10.22
C GLU A 52 -2.01 2.36 10.72
N ALA A 53 -1.51 3.50 11.19
CA ALA A 53 -0.16 3.63 11.77
C ALA A 53 -0.22 3.66 13.29
N VAL A 54 0.68 2.93 13.96
CA VAL A 54 0.78 2.82 15.43
C VAL A 54 2.19 3.16 15.87
N SER A 55 2.41 4.41 16.25
CA SER A 55 3.70 4.97 16.72
C SER A 55 4.27 4.19 17.90
N ALA A 56 3.42 3.76 18.84
CA ALA A 56 3.83 3.00 20.01
C ALA A 56 4.58 1.69 19.67
N THR A 57 4.34 1.12 18.48
CA THR A 57 4.97 -0.13 18.03
C THR A 57 5.78 0.02 16.74
N GLY A 58 5.73 1.19 16.09
CA GLY A 58 6.28 1.38 14.75
C GLY A 58 5.53 0.60 13.66
N ARG A 59 4.35 0.04 13.94
CA ARG A 59 3.61 -0.81 13.00
C ARG A 59 2.71 0.02 12.10
N VAL A 60 2.73 -0.28 10.81
CA VAL A 60 1.80 0.30 9.83
C VAL A 60 1.06 -0.81 9.12
N THR A 61 -0.27 -0.80 9.19
CA THR A 61 -1.13 -1.75 8.49
C THR A 61 -1.79 -1.05 7.32
N VAL A 62 -1.61 -1.58 6.12
CA VAL A 62 -2.13 -1.01 4.89
C VAL A 62 -3.11 -1.99 4.27
N ILE A 63 -4.31 -1.49 3.98
CA ILE A 63 -5.32 -2.21 3.20
C ILE A 63 -5.29 -1.65 1.78
N SER A 64 -5.21 -2.53 0.80
CA SER A 64 -5.17 -2.16 -0.61
C SER A 64 -6.03 -3.06 -1.49
N SER A 65 -6.43 -2.56 -2.64
CA SER A 65 -7.15 -3.32 -3.67
C SER A 65 -6.23 -4.21 -4.52
N ALA A 66 -4.92 -3.93 -4.50
CA ALA A 66 -3.88 -4.68 -5.21
C ALA A 66 -2.60 -4.76 -4.36
N ALA A 67 -1.71 -5.69 -4.71
CA ALA A 67 -0.41 -5.77 -4.05
C ALA A 67 0.35 -4.46 -4.25
N LEU A 68 0.84 -3.87 -3.16
CA LEU A 68 1.63 -2.66 -3.19
C LEU A 68 3.08 -2.99 -3.50
N ASP A 69 3.75 -2.05 -4.14
CA ASP A 69 5.18 -2.09 -4.33
C ASP A 69 5.89 -1.63 -3.05
N ASP A 70 6.78 -2.45 -2.50
CA ASP A 70 7.48 -2.16 -1.25
C ASP A 70 8.42 -0.95 -1.39
N GLU A 71 8.92 -0.64 -2.60
CA GLU A 71 9.72 0.56 -2.86
C GLU A 71 8.87 1.82 -2.87
N ALA A 72 7.65 1.75 -3.43
CA ALA A 72 6.68 2.86 -3.34
C ALA A 72 6.28 3.15 -1.89
N VAL A 73 6.04 2.11 -1.09
CA VAL A 73 5.76 2.27 0.36
C VAL A 73 6.97 2.87 1.08
N ARG A 74 8.18 2.41 0.75
CA ARG A 74 9.41 2.97 1.33
C ARG A 74 9.55 4.45 1.00
N ALA A 75 9.38 4.84 -0.26
CA ALA A 75 9.48 6.23 -0.69
C ALA A 75 8.48 7.13 0.05
N ALA A 76 7.22 6.69 0.21
CA ALA A 76 6.22 7.43 0.98
C ALA A 76 6.63 7.60 2.46
N VAL A 77 7.19 6.55 3.07
CA VAL A 77 7.69 6.59 4.45
C VAL A 77 8.91 7.52 4.59
N ASP A 78 9.82 7.51 3.61
CA ASP A 78 10.99 8.40 3.55
C ASP A 78 10.56 9.88 3.34
N GLU A 79 9.56 10.14 2.51
CA GLU A 79 8.99 11.48 2.31
C GLU A 79 8.33 12.02 3.58
N ALA A 80 7.70 11.15 4.37
CA ALA A 80 7.20 11.48 5.71
C ALA A 80 8.34 11.73 6.73
N GLY A 81 9.60 11.41 6.39
CA GLY A 81 10.77 11.60 7.24
C GLY A 81 11.08 10.43 8.16
N TYR A 82 10.63 9.21 7.81
CA TYR A 82 10.83 7.98 8.57
C TYR A 82 11.49 6.90 7.72
N GLU A 83 11.87 5.79 8.34
CA GLU A 83 12.54 4.68 7.63
C GLU A 83 11.66 3.43 7.63
N LEU A 84 11.45 2.84 6.45
CA LEU A 84 10.79 1.53 6.33
C LEU A 84 11.78 0.42 6.69
N ALA A 85 11.64 -0.16 7.89
CA ALA A 85 12.47 -1.26 8.37
C ALA A 85 12.17 -2.59 7.66
N GLY A 86 10.96 -2.77 7.15
CA GLY A 86 10.59 -3.91 6.32
C GLY A 86 9.11 -4.29 6.38
N ARG A 87 8.74 -5.31 5.61
CA ARG A 87 7.41 -5.94 5.62
C ARG A 87 7.36 -7.05 6.68
N LEU A 88 6.25 -7.13 7.41
CA LEU A 88 5.98 -8.13 8.46
C LEU A 88 5.09 -9.28 7.96
#